data_AF-A0AAD6FIR9-F1
#
_entry.id   AF-A0AAD6FIR9-F1
#
_cell.length_a   1.000
_cell.length_b   1.000
_cell.length_c   1.000
_cell.angle_alpha   90.00
_cell.angle_beta   90.00
_cell.angle_gamma   90.00
#
_symmetry.space_group_name_H-M   'P 1'
#
loop_
_entity.id
_entity.type
_entity.pdbx_description
1 polymer ?
#
loop_
_entity_poly.entity_id
_entity_poly.type
_entity_poly.pdbx_seq_one_letter_code
_entity_poly.pdbx_strand_id
1 'polypeptide(L)'
;MLADSQLRLSACAPQQRISMLPPEACSSAPSPQQGSEPIWCCWDTDVEKCMSSMQMGTQMVKLRGGSKGLVRFFYLDQHKSCIRWRPSRKNEKAKISVDSVREVCEGKQSEIFQRYSDGSFDPNCCFSLYYGEHMESLDLVSGTGEEARTWIHRPQVPDGRHQ
;
A
#
# COMPACT_ATOMS: atom_id res chain seq x y z
N MET A 1 -1.41 66.17 -45.06
CA MET A 1 -0.25 66.20 -44.15
C MET A 1 -0.76 66.57 -42.77
N LEU A 2 -0.22 65.93 -41.74
CA LEU A 2 -0.61 66.04 -40.33
C LEU A 2 -0.43 67.44 -39.74
N ALA A 3 -1.01 67.59 -38.54
CA ALA A 3 -0.92 68.69 -37.56
C ALA A 3 -2.13 69.65 -37.61
N ASP A 4 -2.78 70.07 -36.54
CA ASP A 4 -2.55 69.87 -35.11
C ASP A 4 -3.74 70.46 -34.31
N SER A 5 -3.92 69.97 -33.08
CA SER A 5 -4.23 70.75 -31.87
C SER A 5 -5.61 71.40 -31.57
N GLN A 6 -5.89 71.37 -30.24
CA GLN A 6 -6.88 72.10 -29.41
C GLN A 6 -8.32 71.53 -29.34
N LEU A 7 -8.74 70.71 -28.35
CA LEU A 7 -8.64 70.73 -26.88
C LEU A 7 -9.72 71.61 -26.18
N ARG A 8 -10.27 71.05 -25.08
CA ARG A 8 -11.16 71.58 -24.01
C ARG A 8 -12.67 71.40 -24.31
N LEU A 9 -13.50 70.85 -23.42
CA LEU A 9 -13.59 71.06 -21.98
C LEU A 9 -14.22 69.87 -21.21
N SER A 10 -13.71 69.68 -19.98
CA SER A 10 -14.43 69.35 -18.74
C SER A 10 -15.10 67.97 -18.65
N ALA A 11 -14.36 66.95 -18.21
CA ALA A 11 -14.22 66.56 -16.78
C ALA A 11 -15.46 65.83 -16.23
N CYS A 12 -15.41 64.51 -16.41
CA CYS A 12 -16.27 63.51 -15.81
C CYS A 12 -15.89 63.27 -14.35
N ALA A 13 -16.93 63.18 -13.52
CA ALA A 13 -17.13 62.48 -12.26
C ALA A 13 -15.96 62.25 -11.26
N PRO A 14 -16.22 62.47 -9.95
CA PRO A 14 -15.22 62.36 -8.92
C PRO A 14 -15.26 61.02 -8.17
N GLN A 15 -14.20 60.84 -7.37
CA GLN A 15 -14.06 60.01 -6.16
C GLN A 15 -13.58 58.56 -6.35
N GLN A 16 -12.29 58.28 -6.08
CA GLN A 16 -11.65 57.99 -4.76
C GLN A 16 -11.43 56.48 -4.66
N ARG A 17 -10.30 55.90 -4.23
CA ARG A 17 -8.95 56.35 -3.87
C ARG A 17 -8.07 55.09 -4.02
N ILE A 18 -6.88 55.30 -4.56
CA ILE A 18 -5.81 54.33 -4.83
C ILE A 18 -5.10 53.90 -3.54
N SER A 19 -4.73 52.62 -3.44
CA SER A 19 -3.36 52.21 -3.09
C SER A 19 -3.12 50.74 -3.47
N MET A 20 -2.35 50.55 -4.54
CA MET A 20 -1.70 49.29 -4.87
C MET A 20 -0.29 49.24 -4.26
N LEU A 21 0.19 48.00 -4.05
CA LEU A 21 1.57 47.48 -3.83
C LEU A 21 2.05 47.24 -2.39
N PRO A 22 2.93 46.22 -2.14
CA PRO A 22 3.68 45.39 -3.10
C PRO A 22 3.50 43.85 -2.97
N PRO A 23 4.03 43.07 -3.94
CA PRO A 23 4.27 41.63 -3.79
C PRO A 23 5.61 41.37 -3.06
N GLU A 24 5.73 40.18 -2.46
CA GLU A 24 6.93 39.59 -1.85
C GLU A 24 7.32 40.09 -0.44
N ALA A 25 6.89 39.38 0.59
CA ALA A 25 7.72 39.09 1.76
C ALA A 25 7.25 37.78 2.43
N CYS A 26 8.19 36.86 2.52
CA CYS A 26 8.08 35.51 3.05
C CYS A 26 7.69 35.47 4.54
N SER A 27 7.33 34.26 4.98
CA SER A 27 7.34 33.80 6.38
C SER A 27 6.11 34.07 7.24
N SER A 28 5.01 33.40 6.92
CA SER A 28 4.10 32.80 7.93
C SER A 28 3.23 31.75 7.25
N ALA A 29 3.79 30.57 6.98
CA ALA A 29 2.96 29.41 6.69
C ALA A 29 2.10 29.11 7.92
N PRO A 30 0.77 29.05 7.83
CA PRO A 30 -0.01 28.48 8.92
C PRO A 30 0.38 27.00 9.02
N SER A 31 0.87 26.59 10.19
CA SER A 31 1.06 25.18 10.52
C SER A 31 -0.23 24.42 10.18
N PRO A 32 -0.18 23.29 9.46
CA PRO A 32 -1.35 22.44 9.31
C PRO A 32 -1.71 21.95 10.71
N GLN A 33 -2.78 22.51 11.27
CA GLN A 33 -3.36 21.98 12.48
C GLN A 33 -3.92 20.60 12.14
N GLN A 34 -3.43 19.61 12.87
CA GLN A 34 -3.85 18.22 12.87
C GLN A 34 -5.38 18.12 12.84
N GLY A 35 -5.93 17.52 11.79
CA GLY A 35 -7.38 17.35 11.68
C GLY A 35 -7.80 16.78 10.33
N SER A 36 -7.90 15.45 10.30
CA SER A 36 -8.60 14.64 9.30
C SER A 36 -8.15 14.80 7.85
N GLU A 37 -7.07 14.11 7.48
CA GLU A 37 -7.07 13.47 6.16
C GLU A 37 -8.25 12.47 6.13
N PRO A 38 -9.03 12.40 5.03
CA PRO A 38 -10.07 11.40 4.93
C PRO A 38 -9.41 10.02 5.06
N ILE A 39 -9.90 9.21 6.00
CA ILE A 39 -9.38 7.86 6.32
C ILE A 39 -9.21 7.02 5.03
N TRP A 40 -10.03 7.31 4.02
CA TRP A 40 -10.02 6.75 2.67
C TRP A 40 -8.72 6.99 1.86
N CYS A 41 -8.02 8.13 2.03
CA CYS A 41 -6.76 8.41 1.33
C CYS A 41 -5.54 7.70 1.97
N CYS A 42 -5.64 7.38 3.26
CA CYS A 42 -4.58 6.67 4.00
C CYS A 42 -4.54 5.18 3.63
N TRP A 43 -5.69 4.56 3.33
CA TRP A 43 -5.74 3.15 2.93
C TRP A 43 -5.15 2.89 1.54
N ASP A 44 -5.34 3.80 0.57
CA ASP A 44 -4.83 3.63 -0.79
C ASP A 44 -3.28 3.72 -0.82
N THR A 45 -2.72 4.66 -0.05
CA THR A 45 -1.26 4.81 0.07
C THR A 45 -0.60 3.67 0.84
N ASP A 46 -1.27 3.07 1.82
CA ASP A 46 -0.72 1.93 2.55
C ASP A 46 -0.75 0.65 1.72
N VAL A 47 -1.78 0.45 0.91
CA VAL A 47 -1.86 -0.68 -0.04
C VAL A 47 -0.76 -0.59 -1.11
N GLU A 48 -0.54 0.58 -1.69
CA GLU A 48 0.52 0.77 -2.70
C GLU A 48 1.91 0.51 -2.11
N LYS A 49 2.17 1.00 -0.89
CA LYS A 49 3.40 0.70 -0.15
C LYS A 49 3.53 -0.79 0.12
N CYS A 50 2.46 -1.46 0.56
CA CYS A 50 2.48 -2.90 0.81
C CYS A 50 2.83 -3.68 -0.47
N MET A 51 2.17 -3.35 -1.59
CA MET A 51 2.47 -4.00 -2.86
C MET A 51 3.90 -3.75 -3.34
N SER A 52 4.40 -2.52 -3.19
CA SER A 52 5.80 -2.20 -3.50
C SER A 52 6.79 -3.02 -2.66
N SER A 53 6.54 -3.11 -1.35
CA SER A 53 7.34 -3.94 -0.44
C SER A 53 7.28 -5.43 -0.77
N MET A 54 6.11 -5.94 -1.13
CA MET A 54 5.96 -7.33 -1.59
C MET A 54 6.69 -7.56 -2.94
N GLN A 55 6.78 -6.57 -3.82
CA GLN A 55 7.58 -6.66 -5.06
C GLN A 55 9.08 -6.65 -4.81
N MET A 56 9.56 -5.84 -3.84
CA MET A 56 10.96 -5.95 -3.39
C MET A 56 11.25 -7.35 -2.88
N GLY A 57 10.28 -7.94 -2.20
CA GLY A 57 10.29 -9.31 -1.72
C GLY A 57 10.82 -9.45 -0.30
N THR A 58 10.48 -10.57 0.33
CA THR A 58 10.74 -10.85 1.73
C THR A 58 11.25 -12.28 1.90
N GLN A 59 12.28 -12.45 2.73
CA GLN A 59 12.70 -13.80 3.15
C GLN A 59 11.73 -14.31 4.22
N MET A 60 11.08 -15.42 3.92
CA MET A 60 10.12 -16.03 4.83
C MET A 60 10.34 -17.54 4.89
N VAL A 61 10.00 -18.13 6.04
CA VAL A 61 10.06 -19.58 6.23
C VAL A 61 8.75 -20.18 5.75
N LYS A 62 8.82 -21.02 4.72
CA LYS A 62 7.69 -21.84 4.28
C LYS A 62 7.59 -23.08 5.16
N LEU A 63 6.51 -23.18 5.91
CA LEU A 63 6.18 -24.36 6.69
C LEU A 63 5.41 -25.37 5.83
N ARG A 64 5.58 -26.64 6.17
CA ARG A 64 4.85 -27.79 5.62
C ARG A 64 4.72 -28.82 6.74
N GLY A 65 3.93 -29.87 6.53
CA GLY A 65 3.75 -30.96 7.51
C GLY A 65 5.00 -31.78 7.86
N GLY A 66 6.19 -31.37 7.44
CA GLY A 66 7.46 -31.96 7.86
C GLY A 66 8.06 -31.21 9.06
N SER A 67 9.13 -31.75 9.63
CA SER A 67 9.73 -31.24 10.87
C SER A 67 10.56 -29.95 10.73
N LYS A 68 10.87 -29.49 9.51
CA LYS A 68 11.67 -28.27 9.29
C LYS A 68 11.07 -27.37 8.22
N GLY A 69 10.91 -26.09 8.55
CA GLY A 69 10.58 -25.03 7.62
C GLY A 69 11.70 -24.76 6.62
N LEU A 70 11.35 -24.22 5.46
CA LEU A 70 12.30 -23.88 4.38
C LEU A 70 12.32 -22.38 4.14
N VAL A 71 13.46 -21.74 4.36
CA VAL A 71 13.66 -20.32 4.03
C VAL A 71 13.57 -20.14 2.51
N ARG A 72 12.69 -19.24 2.07
CA ARG A 72 12.50 -18.86 0.67
C ARG A 72 12.35 -17.35 0.58
N PHE A 73 12.77 -16.79 -0.53
CA PHE A 73 12.54 -15.41 -0.89
C PHE A 73 11.24 -15.32 -1.68
N PHE A 74 10.21 -14.71 -1.10
CA PHE A 74 8.91 -14.49 -1.72
C PHE A 74 8.84 -13.08 -2.29
N TYR A 75 8.20 -12.92 -3.44
CA TYR A 75 8.04 -11.62 -4.08
C TYR A 75 6.81 -11.61 -5.01
N LEU A 76 6.21 -10.44 -5.20
CA LEU A 76 5.23 -10.22 -6.26
C LEU A 76 5.94 -10.05 -7.60
N ASP A 77 5.32 -10.54 -8.67
CA ASP A 77 5.80 -10.31 -10.02
C ASP A 77 5.65 -8.84 -10.46
N GLN A 78 6.19 -8.53 -11.65
CA GLN A 78 6.16 -7.16 -12.18
C GLN A 78 4.74 -6.62 -12.32
N HIS A 79 3.77 -7.49 -12.61
CA HIS A 79 2.37 -7.13 -12.78
C HIS A 79 1.57 -7.15 -11.47
N LYS A 80 2.20 -7.52 -10.34
CA LYS A 80 1.53 -7.69 -9.02
C LYS A 80 0.38 -8.70 -9.07
N SER A 81 0.40 -9.62 -10.04
CA SER A 81 -0.65 -10.60 -10.30
C SER A 81 -0.28 -12.00 -9.80
N CYS A 82 1.00 -12.26 -9.52
CA CYS A 82 1.47 -13.54 -9.01
C CYS A 82 2.45 -13.36 -7.85
N ILE A 83 2.21 -14.08 -6.76
CA ILE A 83 3.20 -14.31 -5.69
C ILE A 83 4.14 -15.44 -6.14
N ARG A 84 5.44 -15.16 -6.18
CA ARG A 84 6.49 -16.11 -6.58
C ARG A 84 7.48 -16.33 -5.44
N TRP A 85 8.20 -17.45 -5.48
CA TRP A 85 9.28 -17.71 -4.51
C TRP A 85 10.48 -18.45 -5.07
N ARG A 86 11.66 -18.15 -4.51
CA ARG A 86 12.95 -18.76 -4.88
C ARG A 86 13.81 -19.08 -3.65
N PRO A 87 14.72 -20.07 -3.68
CA PRO A 87 14.92 -21.03 -4.77
C PRO A 87 13.69 -21.94 -4.92
N SER A 88 13.42 -22.45 -6.11
CA SER A 88 12.45 -23.55 -6.31
C SER A 88 12.99 -24.51 -7.34
N ARG A 89 13.01 -25.81 -7.01
CA ARG A 89 13.39 -26.86 -7.97
C ARG A 89 12.37 -26.99 -9.12
N LYS A 90 11.13 -26.52 -8.91
CA LYS A 90 10.04 -26.51 -9.90
C LYS A 90 9.62 -25.06 -10.11
N ASN A 91 10.42 -24.31 -10.87
CA ASN A 91 10.29 -22.85 -10.98
C ASN A 91 8.89 -22.41 -11.49
N GLU A 92 8.26 -23.22 -12.35
CA GLU A 92 6.94 -22.95 -12.90
C GLU A 92 5.78 -23.22 -11.92
N LYS A 93 5.97 -24.14 -10.97
CA LYS A 93 5.01 -24.43 -9.89
C LYS A 93 5.20 -23.54 -8.66
N ALA A 94 6.20 -22.65 -8.68
CA ALA A 94 6.50 -21.72 -7.59
C ALA A 94 5.85 -20.35 -7.81
N LYS A 95 4.54 -20.39 -8.11
CA LYS A 95 3.71 -19.21 -8.27
C LYS A 95 2.31 -19.48 -7.73
N ILE A 96 1.70 -18.46 -7.16
CA ILE A 96 0.29 -18.41 -6.82
C ILE A 96 -0.25 -17.15 -7.47
N SER A 97 -1.29 -17.27 -8.29
CA SER A 97 -1.97 -16.08 -8.82
C SER A 97 -2.70 -15.40 -7.68
N VAL A 98 -2.57 -14.08 -7.59
CA VAL A 98 -3.30 -13.25 -6.62
C VAL A 98 -4.80 -13.51 -6.77
N ASP A 99 -5.31 -13.63 -7.99
CA ASP A 99 -6.74 -13.93 -8.24
C ASP A 99 -7.18 -15.28 -7.68
N SER A 100 -6.26 -16.24 -7.55
CA SER A 100 -6.55 -17.57 -6.97
C SER A 100 -6.52 -17.59 -5.44
N VAL A 101 -6.00 -16.54 -4.81
CA VAL A 101 -5.96 -16.43 -3.34
C VAL A 101 -7.36 -16.12 -2.85
N ARG A 102 -7.89 -17.00 -1.99
CA ARG A 102 -9.23 -16.87 -1.42
C ARG A 102 -9.19 -16.12 -0.09
N GLU A 103 -8.23 -16.48 0.74
CA GLU A 103 -8.14 -15.96 2.11
C GLU A 103 -6.69 -15.88 2.57
N VAL A 104 -6.40 -14.92 3.44
CA VAL A 104 -5.14 -14.83 4.18
C VAL A 104 -5.49 -14.70 5.65
N CYS A 105 -5.04 -15.66 6.46
CA CYS A 105 -5.29 -15.69 7.89
C CYS A 105 -3.99 -15.38 8.64
N GLU A 106 -4.07 -14.49 9.62
CA GLU A 106 -2.94 -14.19 10.50
C GLU A 106 -2.77 -15.22 11.62
N GLY A 107 -1.57 -15.30 12.18
CA GLY A 107 -1.27 -16.16 13.31
C GLY A 107 -1.12 -17.64 12.99
N LYS A 108 -1.38 -18.45 14.01
CA LYS A 108 -1.17 -19.91 14.02
C LYS A 108 -2.44 -20.70 13.72
N GLN A 109 -3.34 -20.14 12.92
CA GLN A 109 -4.67 -20.73 12.71
C GLN A 109 -4.62 -22.04 11.89
N SER A 110 -3.62 -22.21 11.04
CA SER A 110 -3.45 -23.42 10.23
C SER A 110 -2.95 -24.63 11.04
N GLU A 111 -3.37 -25.82 10.62
CA GLU A 111 -2.97 -27.12 11.18
C GLU A 111 -1.44 -27.30 11.26
N ILE A 112 -0.69 -26.69 10.33
CA ILE A 112 0.76 -26.81 10.33
C ILE A 112 1.35 -26.13 11.56
N PHE A 113 0.89 -24.93 11.91
CA PHE A 113 1.35 -24.21 13.10
C PHE A 113 0.97 -24.92 14.39
N GLN A 114 -0.19 -25.59 14.44
CA GLN A 114 -0.61 -26.38 15.61
C GLN A 114 0.32 -27.58 15.86
N ARG A 115 0.93 -28.15 14.81
CA ARG A 115 1.93 -29.23 14.94
C ARG A 115 3.27 -28.74 15.49
N TYR A 116 3.55 -27.44 15.44
CA TYR A 116 4.70 -26.83 16.11
C TYR A 116 4.30 -26.46 17.55
N SER A 117 4.27 -27.47 18.42
CA SER A 117 3.82 -27.40 19.83
C SER A 117 4.64 -26.49 20.74
N ASP A 118 5.86 -26.12 20.33
CA ASP A 118 6.87 -25.55 21.24
C ASP A 118 6.77 -24.02 21.36
N GLY A 119 5.77 -23.41 20.72
CA GLY A 119 5.58 -21.96 20.77
C GLY A 119 6.69 -21.15 20.07
N SER A 120 7.53 -21.78 19.26
CA SER A 120 8.77 -21.19 18.71
C SER A 120 8.59 -19.99 17.79
N PHE A 121 7.38 -19.77 17.28
CA PHE A 121 7.07 -18.68 16.36
C PHE A 121 6.17 -17.63 17.00
N ASP A 122 6.45 -16.36 16.76
CA ASP A 122 5.58 -15.24 17.15
C ASP A 122 4.32 -15.26 16.26
N PRO A 123 3.10 -15.34 16.83
CA PRO A 123 1.86 -15.25 16.07
C PRO A 123 1.79 -14.03 15.14
N ASN A 124 2.37 -12.89 15.54
CA ASN A 124 2.37 -11.68 14.72
C ASN A 124 3.22 -11.81 13.45
N CYS A 125 4.17 -12.73 13.43
CA CYS A 125 5.02 -13.03 12.27
C CYS A 125 4.48 -14.20 11.44
N CYS A 126 3.42 -14.85 11.88
CA CYS A 126 2.85 -16.03 11.23
C CYS A 126 1.63 -15.64 10.41
N PHE A 127 1.49 -16.24 9.23
CA PHE A 127 0.26 -16.16 8.45
C PHE A 127 0.14 -17.36 7.50
N SER A 128 -1.09 -17.63 7.08
CA SER A 128 -1.44 -18.72 6.16
C SER A 128 -2.21 -18.14 4.99
N LEU A 129 -1.79 -18.48 3.78
CA LEU A 129 -2.46 -18.05 2.55
C LEU A 129 -3.18 -19.24 1.92
N TYR A 130 -4.49 -19.13 1.75
CA TYR A 130 -5.33 -20.17 1.15
C TYR A 130 -5.65 -19.84 -0.29
N TYR A 131 -5.37 -20.75 -1.21
CA TYR A 131 -5.49 -20.51 -2.65
C TYR A 131 -6.03 -21.71 -3.44
N GLY A 132 -6.57 -21.41 -4.62
CA GLY A 132 -7.07 -22.39 -5.58
C GLY A 132 -8.39 -23.04 -5.20
N GLU A 133 -8.90 -23.92 -6.06
CA GLU A 133 -10.19 -24.59 -5.86
C GLU A 133 -10.18 -25.61 -4.73
N HIS A 134 -9.05 -26.30 -4.55
CA HIS A 134 -8.86 -27.31 -3.51
C HIS A 134 -8.46 -26.72 -2.14
N MET A 135 -8.48 -25.39 -1.99
CA MET A 135 -8.09 -24.68 -0.76
C MET A 135 -6.72 -25.13 -0.23
N GLU A 136 -5.69 -25.06 -1.09
CA GLU A 136 -4.33 -25.33 -0.65
C GLU A 136 -3.84 -24.23 0.31
N SER A 137 -3.13 -24.62 1.37
CA SER A 137 -2.51 -23.69 2.31
C SER A 137 -1.03 -23.43 1.99
N LEU A 138 -0.63 -22.17 2.14
CA LEU A 138 0.75 -21.72 2.16
C LEU A 138 1.04 -21.06 3.50
N ASP A 139 1.64 -21.84 4.40
CA ASP A 139 1.98 -21.41 5.76
C ASP A 139 3.36 -20.73 5.78
N LEU A 140 3.42 -19.48 6.22
CA LEU A 140 4.60 -18.62 6.18
C LEU A 140 4.92 -17.99 7.53
N VAL A 141 6.21 -17.86 7.81
CA VAL A 141 6.74 -17.09 8.94
C VAL A 141 7.69 -16.01 8.41
N SER A 142 7.36 -14.75 8.66
CA SER A 142 8.22 -13.61 8.34
C SER A 142 9.28 -13.37 9.42
N GLY A 143 10.24 -12.49 9.13
CA GLY A 143 11.24 -12.07 10.12
C GLY A 143 10.64 -11.13 11.17
N THR A 144 9.68 -10.29 10.77
CA THR A 144 9.01 -9.35 11.67
C THR A 144 7.48 -9.32 11.46
N GLY A 145 6.74 -8.90 12.48
CA GLY A 145 5.28 -8.78 12.36
C GLY A 145 4.85 -7.68 11.39
N GLU A 146 5.69 -6.66 11.15
CA GLU A 146 5.43 -5.64 10.15
C GLU A 146 5.50 -6.20 8.72
N GLU A 147 6.49 -7.05 8.46
CA GLU A 147 6.55 -7.80 7.21
C GLU A 147 5.32 -8.68 7.07
N ALA A 148 4.95 -9.48 8.08
CA ALA A 148 3.74 -10.31 8.02
C ALA A 148 2.50 -9.47 7.70
N ARG A 149 2.29 -8.35 8.41
CA ARG A 149 1.17 -7.44 8.15
C ARG A 149 1.16 -6.93 6.72
N THR A 150 2.30 -6.59 6.15
CA THR A 150 2.43 -6.17 4.75
C THR A 150 1.91 -7.25 3.78
N TRP A 151 2.14 -8.52 4.07
CA TRP A 151 1.65 -9.64 3.26
C TRP A 151 0.18 -10.03 3.56
N ILE A 152 -0.29 -9.80 4.78
CA ILE A 152 -1.67 -10.06 5.22
C ILE A 152 -2.64 -8.99 4.71
N HIS A 153 -2.22 -7.73 4.72
CA HIS A 153 -2.98 -6.60 4.20
C HIS A 153 -2.98 -6.67 2.67
N ARG A 154 -3.74 -7.63 2.14
CA ARG A 154 -4.19 -7.54 0.75
C ARG A 154 -4.89 -6.19 0.58
N PRO A 155 -4.80 -5.59 -0.62
CA PRO A 155 -5.81 -4.63 -1.05
C PRO A 155 -7.18 -5.30 -0.89
N GLN A 156 -7.90 -5.00 0.19
CA GLN A 156 -9.34 -5.20 0.23
C GLN A 156 -9.88 -4.09 -0.64
N VAL A 157 -10.16 -4.41 -1.92
CA VAL A 157 -10.98 -3.52 -2.73
C VAL A 157 -12.30 -3.43 -1.97
N PRO A 158 -12.76 -2.25 -1.54
CA PRO A 158 -14.00 -2.13 -0.81
C PRO A 158 -15.11 -2.71 -1.70
N ASP A 159 -15.65 -3.85 -1.27
CA ASP A 159 -16.66 -4.57 -2.04
C ASP A 159 -17.94 -3.73 -1.99
N GLY A 160 -18.16 -2.94 -3.04
CA GLY A 160 -19.33 -2.09 -3.22
C GLY A 160 -20.58 -2.88 -3.56
N ARG A 161 -20.81 -4.04 -2.93
CA ARG A 161 -21.98 -4.88 -3.14
C ARG A 161 -22.57 -5.37 -1.82
N HIS A 162 -23.34 -4.51 -1.19
CA HIS A 162 -24.59 -4.92 -0.58
C HIS A 162 -25.73 -4.20 -1.31
N GLN A 163 -26.43 -4.94 -2.16
CA GLN A 163 -27.81 -4.65 -2.54
C GLN A 163 -28.72 -5.02 -1.37
#